data_AF-A0AAW0X282-F1
#
_entry.id   AF-A0AAW0X282-F1
#
_cell.length_a   1.000
_cell.length_b   1.000
_cell.length_c   1.000
_cell.angle_alpha   90.00
_cell.angle_beta   90.00
_cell.angle_gamma   90.00
#
_symmetry.space_group_name_H-M   'P 1'
#
loop_
_entity.id
_entity.type
_entity.pdbx_description
1 polymer ?
#
loop_
_entity_poly.entity_id
_entity_poly.type
_entity_poly.pdbx_seq_one_letter_code
_entity_poly.pdbx_strand_id
1 'polypeptide(L)'
;RSSNMAAAGEWELVVKSSKKGKSATVPNGKLSKDEKKEFIQKAPRVTVTGGIERGVTGKENRKPKSSKAASAPKKKKTEKKTNSGPHQPGTVEEAICRLNVGEMQNLLDVVMSRFQESPLIWLKDLASYLNVRVNPIHQPDPAFRGHPTSFPASLLRSDVKMLLIKTLSTCNDNVLAAFHKHCLTSMVHEQVKGLGVAGYKVFIQILSIDHAHVGMVNLPYYCDLRNSIQNQTPACLSLLWAVGQSGLDDFTVGLKVWMELMVPLIGLKNYSAYVVDYGSTVFGGGGGGGAEDCGEVLGVREFFTILDFTWCSSGSLPKVVQRQLFALYPKVKTAAFSSSPEVTLRGFFPSFLRRLDPDASPQLKVELVTCLVQCLTQDPQCWSIWSQLYLKHLPQSAILLHHLENGRFLVSLYEYREKK
;
A
#
# COMPACT_ATOMS: atom_id res chain seq x y z
N ARG A 1 -21.03 51.05 12.04
CA ARG A 1 -19.82 50.71 11.25
C ARG A 1 -18.64 51.22 12.08
N SER A 2 -17.81 50.42 12.73
CA SER A 2 -17.32 49.07 12.42
C SER A 2 -17.08 48.29 13.72
N SER A 3 -17.27 46.97 13.69
CA SER A 3 -17.11 46.08 14.84
C SER A 3 -16.11 44.97 14.52
N ASN A 4 -15.28 44.68 15.51
CA ASN A 4 -14.12 43.79 15.54
C ASN A 4 -14.42 42.34 15.16
N MET A 5 -13.49 41.72 14.44
CA MET A 5 -13.29 40.26 14.40
C MET A 5 -12.32 39.85 15.51
N ALA A 6 -12.74 38.87 16.32
CA ALA A 6 -11.89 38.19 17.29
C ALA A 6 -11.62 36.77 16.79
N ALA A 7 -10.33 36.38 16.74
CA ALA A 7 -9.87 35.03 16.53
C ALA A 7 -9.43 34.44 17.89
N ALA A 8 -10.02 33.32 18.28
CA ALA A 8 -9.55 32.41 19.33
C ALA A 8 -8.56 31.42 18.68
N GLY A 9 -7.48 30.93 19.27
CA GLY A 9 -6.99 30.90 20.64
C GLY A 9 -6.07 29.68 20.73
N GLU A 10 -4.82 29.82 20.28
CA GLU A 10 -3.76 28.81 20.40
C GLU A 10 -3.17 28.84 21.81
N TRP A 11 -3.05 27.66 22.44
CA TRP A 11 -2.43 27.52 23.75
C TRP A 11 -0.92 27.30 23.61
N GLU A 12 -0.14 28.34 23.86
CA GLU A 12 1.33 28.25 24.04
C GLU A 12 1.68 27.85 25.48
N LEU A 13 2.52 26.81 25.61
CA LEU A 13 3.12 26.40 26.87
C LEU A 13 4.33 27.28 27.20
N VAL A 14 4.16 28.19 28.16
CA VAL A 14 5.22 29.04 28.71
C VAL A 14 6.25 28.20 29.48
N VAL A 15 7.44 28.00 28.91
CA VAL A 15 8.60 27.45 29.62
C VAL A 15 9.38 28.61 30.25
N LYS A 16 9.42 28.66 31.59
CA LYS A 16 10.25 29.60 32.36
C LYS A 16 11.73 29.21 32.27
N SER A 17 12.55 30.13 31.77
CA SER A 17 14.01 30.05 31.73
C SER A 17 14.65 30.39 33.09
N SER A 18 15.55 29.54 33.59
CA SER A 18 16.52 29.91 34.64
C SER A 18 17.96 29.51 34.22
N LYS A 19 18.92 30.37 34.57
CA LYS A 19 20.30 30.41 34.05
C LYS A 19 21.27 29.42 34.74
N LYS A 20 22.13 28.83 33.91
CA LYS A 20 23.57 28.46 34.05
C LYS A 20 24.09 27.78 35.34
N GLY A 21 24.58 26.55 35.15
CA GLY A 21 25.68 25.92 35.90
C GLY A 21 26.42 24.90 35.01
N LYS A 22 27.76 24.92 35.01
CA LYS A 22 28.65 24.15 34.11
C LYS A 22 28.84 22.69 34.58
N SER A 23 28.94 21.79 33.60
CA SER A 23 29.78 20.58 33.52
C SER A 23 29.66 19.49 34.60
N ALA A 24 28.99 18.38 34.26
CA ALA A 24 29.51 17.03 34.53
C ALA A 24 28.85 16.00 33.60
N THR A 25 29.70 15.20 32.97
CA THR A 25 29.45 14.07 32.09
C THR A 25 28.60 12.99 32.78
N VAL A 26 27.49 12.55 32.16
CA VAL A 26 26.72 11.38 32.62
C VAL A 26 26.76 10.29 31.54
N PRO A 27 27.33 9.11 31.82
CA PRO A 27 27.25 7.97 30.91
C PRO A 27 25.89 7.28 31.08
N ASN A 28 25.20 7.07 29.95
CA ASN A 28 24.28 5.98 29.65
C ASN A 28 23.70 5.18 30.85
N GLY A 29 22.64 5.69 31.48
CA GLY A 29 21.95 5.04 32.59
C GLY A 29 20.80 4.13 32.14
N LYS A 30 21.09 2.84 31.89
CA LYS A 30 20.06 1.79 31.93
C LYS A 30 19.65 1.56 33.39
N LEU A 31 18.42 1.89 33.74
CA LEU A 31 17.83 1.57 35.04
C LEU A 31 17.98 0.07 35.37
N SER A 32 18.45 -0.22 36.57
CA SER A 32 18.59 -1.58 37.08
C SER A 32 17.21 -2.24 37.24
N LYS A 33 17.19 -3.57 37.16
CA LYS A 33 15.99 -4.41 37.22
C LYS A 33 15.21 -4.24 38.53
N ASP A 34 15.89 -3.77 39.58
CA ASP A 34 15.30 -3.53 40.90
C ASP A 34 14.68 -2.13 41.02
N GLU A 35 15.24 -1.12 40.34
CA GLU A 35 14.65 0.23 40.27
C GLU A 35 13.35 0.25 39.45
N LYS A 36 13.26 -0.57 38.39
CA LYS A 36 12.01 -0.76 37.62
C LYS A 36 10.90 -1.43 38.43
N LYS A 37 11.24 -2.29 39.39
CA LYS A 37 10.25 -2.95 40.25
C LYS A 37 9.68 -2.00 41.29
N GLU A 38 10.50 -1.11 41.84
CA GLU A 38 10.04 -0.11 42.79
C GLU A 38 9.10 0.92 42.14
N PHE A 39 9.34 1.26 40.86
CA PHE A 39 8.49 2.18 40.09
C PHE A 39 7.12 1.57 39.75
N ILE A 40 7.06 0.27 39.44
CA ILE A 40 5.81 -0.45 39.16
C ILE A 40 4.99 -0.67 40.42
N GLN A 41 5.62 -0.84 41.60
CA GLN A 41 4.92 -0.98 42.87
C GLN A 41 4.29 0.32 43.39
N LYS A 42 4.81 1.49 43.00
CA LYS A 42 4.34 2.81 43.47
C LYS A 42 3.41 3.54 42.50
N ALA A 43 3.05 2.94 41.35
CA ALA A 43 2.14 3.55 40.38
C ALA A 43 0.65 3.23 40.71
N PRO A 44 -0.25 4.23 40.80
CA PRO A 44 -1.65 3.99 41.11
C PRO A 44 -2.38 3.36 39.93
N ARG A 45 -3.17 2.30 40.18
CA ARG A 45 -4.06 1.70 39.18
C ARG A 45 -5.45 2.34 39.26
N VAL A 46 -5.95 2.83 38.13
CA VAL A 46 -7.32 3.32 37.97
C VAL A 46 -8.16 2.18 37.39
N THR A 47 -9.16 1.70 38.14
CA THR A 47 -10.22 0.83 37.62
C THR A 47 -11.51 1.63 37.49
N VAL A 48 -12.25 1.35 36.41
CA VAL A 48 -13.52 2.00 36.03
C VAL A 48 -14.60 1.67 37.05
N THR A 49 -14.69 2.51 38.09
CA THR A 49 -15.87 2.98 38.83
C THR A 49 -15.33 3.62 40.12
N GLY A 50 -15.61 4.91 40.33
CA GLY A 50 -14.94 5.75 41.32
C GLY A 50 -15.17 5.36 42.78
N GLY A 51 -14.12 5.56 43.60
CA GLY A 51 -14.14 5.47 45.07
C GLY A 51 -12.73 5.25 45.63
N ILE A 52 -12.22 6.20 46.43
CA ILE A 52 -10.91 6.14 47.11
C ILE A 52 -11.12 5.61 48.53
N GLU A 53 -10.41 4.56 48.94
CA GLU A 53 -10.21 4.24 50.37
C GLU A 53 -8.77 3.79 50.67
N ARG A 54 -8.32 4.15 51.88
CA ARG A 54 -6.95 4.03 52.39
C ARG A 54 -6.75 2.68 53.12
N GLY A 55 -5.60 2.06 52.83
CA GLY A 55 -4.68 1.33 53.73
C GLY A 55 -5.21 0.31 54.76
N VAL A 56 -4.63 -0.90 54.76
CA VAL A 56 -4.01 -1.55 55.93
C VAL A 56 -3.08 -2.68 55.46
N THR A 57 -1.95 -2.79 56.17
CA THR A 57 -0.77 -3.65 56.03
C THR A 57 -0.97 -5.10 56.48
N GLY A 58 -0.23 -6.06 55.89
CA GLY A 58 -0.02 -7.39 56.46
C GLY A 58 0.91 -8.28 55.63
N LYS A 59 2.14 -8.50 56.11
CA LYS A 59 3.15 -9.45 55.60
C LYS A 59 2.87 -10.86 56.15
N GLU A 60 3.06 -11.92 55.37
CA GLU A 60 3.94 -13.03 55.79
C GLU A 60 4.42 -13.91 54.62
N ASN A 61 5.69 -14.30 54.73
CA ASN A 61 6.48 -15.11 53.81
C ASN A 61 6.43 -16.58 54.25
N ARG A 62 6.46 -17.55 53.32
CA ARG A 62 7.27 -18.79 53.42
C ARG A 62 7.22 -19.63 52.13
N LYS A 63 8.39 -19.87 51.55
CA LYS A 63 8.75 -20.95 50.59
C LYS A 63 9.67 -21.94 51.33
N PRO A 64 10.12 -23.06 50.73
CA PRO A 64 9.53 -24.01 49.78
C PRO A 64 9.71 -25.48 50.25
N LYS A 65 9.11 -26.48 49.57
CA LYS A 65 9.70 -27.84 49.48
C LYS A 65 9.09 -28.66 48.33
N SER A 66 9.97 -29.25 47.52
CA SER A 66 9.76 -30.34 46.56
C SER A 66 9.35 -31.63 47.32
N SER A 67 8.64 -32.62 46.77
CA SER A 67 8.95 -33.44 45.59
C SER A 67 7.80 -34.45 45.27
N LYS A 68 7.76 -34.85 43.99
CA LYS A 68 7.11 -35.99 43.29
C LYS A 68 6.24 -37.01 44.08
N ALA A 69 5.03 -37.29 43.57
CA ALA A 69 4.67 -38.50 42.79
C ALA A 69 3.16 -38.86 42.85
N ALA A 70 2.65 -39.25 41.69
CA ALA A 70 1.34 -39.77 41.30
C ALA A 70 0.41 -40.45 42.32
N SER A 71 -0.89 -40.11 42.25
CA SER A 71 -1.99 -41.06 42.04
C SER A 71 -3.33 -40.31 41.83
N ALA A 72 -4.11 -40.74 40.82
CA ALA A 72 -5.47 -40.27 40.56
C ALA A 72 -6.46 -40.84 41.60
N PRO A 73 -7.61 -40.19 41.89
CA PRO A 73 -8.81 -40.50 41.10
C PRO A 73 -9.85 -39.36 40.92
N LYS A 74 -10.59 -39.48 39.81
CA LYS A 74 -11.90 -38.91 39.42
C LYS A 74 -12.64 -38.02 40.45
N LYS A 75 -13.01 -36.79 40.03
CA LYS A 75 -14.31 -36.17 40.35
C LYS A 75 -14.66 -34.97 39.46
N LYS A 76 -15.86 -35.06 38.88
CA LYS A 76 -16.81 -34.03 38.46
C LYS A 76 -16.31 -32.88 37.57
N LYS A 77 -16.70 -32.94 36.30
CA LYS A 77 -16.90 -31.77 35.43
C LYS A 77 -17.87 -30.81 36.13
N THR A 78 -17.35 -29.71 36.64
CA THR A 78 -18.14 -28.51 36.93
C THR A 78 -18.25 -27.74 35.62
N GLU A 79 -19.45 -27.74 35.05
CA GLU A 79 -19.83 -26.86 33.96
C GLU A 79 -19.60 -25.40 34.37
N LYS A 80 -18.56 -24.78 33.81
CA LYS A 80 -18.51 -23.32 33.73
C LYS A 80 -19.47 -22.91 32.61
N LYS A 81 -20.69 -22.55 32.99
CA LYS A 81 -21.57 -21.71 32.18
C LYS A 81 -20.81 -20.42 31.85
N THR A 82 -20.24 -20.35 30.65
CA THR A 82 -19.81 -19.09 30.06
C THR A 82 -21.05 -18.40 29.51
N ASN A 83 -21.34 -17.24 30.09
CA ASN A 83 -22.36 -16.29 29.65
C ASN A 83 -22.39 -16.17 28.12
N SER A 84 -23.55 -16.48 27.55
CA SER A 84 -23.89 -16.26 26.15
C SER A 84 -24.07 -14.76 25.88
N GLY A 85 -22.97 -14.07 25.60
CA GLY A 85 -23.01 -12.92 24.69
C GLY A 85 -23.05 -13.42 23.24
N PRO A 86 -23.49 -12.60 22.26
CA PRO A 86 -23.48 -13.00 20.86
C PRO A 86 -22.07 -13.44 20.46
N HIS A 87 -21.95 -14.69 19.99
CA HIS A 87 -20.69 -15.31 19.65
C HIS A 87 -20.01 -14.48 18.55
N GLN A 88 -18.92 -13.79 18.87
CA GLN A 88 -18.16 -13.04 17.87
C GLN A 88 -17.76 -14.00 16.72
N PRO A 89 -17.83 -13.56 15.45
CA PRO A 89 -17.53 -14.42 14.30
C PRO A 89 -16.07 -14.89 14.34
N GLY A 90 -15.83 -16.15 14.00
CA GLY A 90 -14.48 -16.70 13.93
C GLY A 90 -13.68 -16.15 12.75
N THR A 91 -14.32 -15.94 11.60
CA THR A 91 -13.68 -15.49 10.34
C THR A 91 -14.45 -14.34 9.66
N VAL A 92 -13.82 -13.70 8.68
CA VAL A 92 -14.45 -12.63 7.87
C VAL A 92 -15.66 -13.17 7.12
N GLU A 93 -15.56 -14.38 6.57
CA GLU A 93 -16.62 -15.08 5.84
C GLU A 93 -17.85 -15.27 6.72
N GLU A 94 -17.68 -15.79 7.93
CA GLU A 94 -18.78 -16.00 8.87
C GLU A 94 -19.43 -14.66 9.26
N ALA A 95 -18.63 -13.62 9.46
CA ALA A 95 -19.12 -12.30 9.81
C ALA A 95 -19.96 -11.68 8.69
N ILE A 96 -19.50 -11.78 7.43
CA ILE A 96 -20.21 -11.25 6.26
C ILE A 96 -21.53 -12.00 6.04
N CYS A 97 -21.54 -13.33 6.19
CA CYS A 97 -22.76 -14.13 6.03
C CYS A 97 -23.85 -13.79 7.07
N ARG A 98 -23.46 -13.31 8.26
CA ARG A 98 -24.37 -12.93 9.35
C ARG A 98 -24.96 -11.52 9.21
N LEU A 99 -24.58 -10.75 8.20
CA LEU A 99 -25.10 -9.40 8.00
C LEU A 99 -26.62 -9.42 7.75
N ASN A 100 -27.35 -8.59 8.48
CA ASN A 100 -28.81 -8.50 8.42
C ASN A 100 -29.22 -7.22 7.68
N VAL A 101 -29.85 -7.39 6.50
CA VAL A 101 -30.31 -6.28 5.66
C VAL A 101 -31.37 -5.43 6.35
N GLY A 102 -32.26 -6.04 7.15
CA GLY A 102 -33.28 -5.30 7.90
C GLY A 102 -32.68 -4.37 8.95
N GLU A 103 -31.65 -4.82 9.67
CA GLU A 103 -30.93 -3.96 10.63
C GLU A 103 -30.20 -2.81 9.92
N MET A 104 -29.58 -3.08 8.77
CA MET A 104 -28.90 -2.06 7.97
C MET A 104 -29.88 -1.04 7.40
N GLN A 105 -31.04 -1.49 6.90
CA GLN A 105 -32.09 -0.61 6.41
C GLN A 105 -32.66 0.26 7.53
N ASN A 106 -32.94 -0.32 8.70
CA ASN A 106 -33.42 0.44 9.86
C ASN A 106 -32.41 1.51 10.30
N LEU A 107 -31.10 1.19 10.30
CA LEU A 107 -30.06 2.18 10.57
C LEU A 107 -30.10 3.32 9.55
N LEU A 108 -30.17 2.98 8.26
CA LEU A 108 -30.25 3.96 7.18
C LEU A 108 -31.48 4.85 7.32
N ASP A 109 -32.66 4.29 7.56
CA ASP A 109 -33.91 5.05 7.70
C ASP A 109 -33.83 6.06 8.87
N VAL A 110 -33.23 5.65 10.00
CA VAL A 110 -33.03 6.51 11.16
C VAL A 110 -32.02 7.63 10.89
N VAL A 111 -30.88 7.34 10.24
CA VAL A 111 -29.84 8.36 10.01
C VAL A 111 -30.23 9.28 8.86
N MET A 112 -30.79 8.75 7.77
CA MET A 112 -31.26 9.54 6.63
C MET A 112 -32.39 10.48 7.01
N SER A 113 -33.34 10.05 7.86
CA SER A 113 -34.41 10.94 8.33
C SER A 113 -33.89 12.13 9.14
N ARG A 114 -32.79 11.95 9.89
CA ARG A 114 -32.13 13.00 10.68
C ARG A 114 -31.19 13.89 9.88
N PHE A 115 -30.55 13.36 8.83
CA PHE A 115 -29.47 14.02 8.09
C PHE A 115 -29.69 13.99 6.57
N GLN A 116 -30.87 14.44 6.12
CA GLN A 116 -31.31 14.38 4.72
C GLN A 116 -30.35 15.08 3.75
N GLU A 117 -29.80 16.24 4.16
CA GLU A 117 -28.89 17.04 3.32
C GLU A 117 -27.41 16.64 3.47
N SER A 118 -27.11 15.59 4.22
CA SER A 118 -25.72 15.17 4.49
C SER A 118 -25.46 13.70 4.15
N PRO A 119 -25.52 13.31 2.85
CA PRO A 119 -25.06 12.03 2.28
C PRO A 119 -23.89 11.36 3.00
N LEU A 120 -22.84 12.12 3.25
CA LEU A 120 -21.61 11.62 3.84
C LEU A 120 -21.77 11.09 5.27
N ILE A 121 -22.71 11.61 6.07
CA ILE A 121 -22.89 11.21 7.47
C ILE A 121 -23.43 9.79 7.57
N TRP A 122 -24.50 9.47 6.84
CA TRP A 122 -25.09 8.13 6.87
C TRP A 122 -24.20 7.09 6.20
N LEU A 123 -23.43 7.45 5.16
CA LEU A 123 -22.42 6.56 4.61
C LEU A 123 -21.35 6.20 5.66
N LYS A 124 -20.86 7.19 6.43
CA LYS A 124 -19.88 6.97 7.52
C LYS A 124 -20.45 6.08 8.63
N ASP A 125 -21.68 6.33 9.05
CA ASP A 125 -22.35 5.52 10.07
C ASP A 125 -22.55 4.08 9.59
N LEU A 126 -22.95 3.88 8.33
CA LEU A 126 -23.10 2.57 7.73
C LEU A 126 -21.75 1.84 7.62
N ALA A 127 -20.68 2.52 7.23
CA ALA A 127 -19.32 1.98 7.21
C ALA A 127 -18.83 1.54 8.59
N SER A 128 -19.05 2.38 9.60
CA SER A 128 -18.73 2.07 10.99
C SER A 128 -19.53 0.87 11.50
N TYR A 129 -20.84 0.83 11.24
CA TYR A 129 -21.69 -0.31 11.56
C TYR A 129 -21.17 -1.60 10.91
N LEU A 130 -20.86 -1.55 9.61
CA LEU A 130 -20.36 -2.71 8.89
C LEU A 130 -19.01 -3.16 9.46
N ASN A 131 -18.12 -2.24 9.81
CA ASN A 131 -16.82 -2.58 10.39
C ASN A 131 -16.95 -3.26 11.76
N VAL A 132 -17.87 -2.81 12.60
CA VAL A 132 -18.18 -3.45 13.89
C VAL A 132 -18.74 -4.87 13.69
N ARG A 133 -19.62 -5.06 12.70
CA ARG A 133 -20.24 -6.36 12.42
C ARG A 133 -19.30 -7.33 11.72
N VAL A 134 -18.41 -6.83 10.86
CA VAL A 134 -17.39 -7.60 10.15
C VAL A 134 -16.05 -7.50 10.89
N ASN A 135 -16.04 -7.91 12.16
CA ASN A 135 -14.84 -7.90 13.01
C ASN A 135 -14.53 -9.32 13.52
N PRO A 136 -13.71 -10.10 12.79
CA PRO A 136 -13.41 -11.49 13.16
C PRO A 136 -12.48 -11.59 14.37
N ILE A 137 -12.63 -12.66 15.15
CA ILE A 137 -11.73 -13.00 16.27
C ILE A 137 -10.31 -13.35 15.77
N HIS A 138 -10.21 -14.03 14.63
CA HIS A 138 -8.93 -14.36 14.01
C HIS A 138 -8.57 -13.32 12.94
N GLN A 139 -7.46 -12.61 13.14
CA GLN A 139 -6.94 -11.66 12.16
C GLN A 139 -5.65 -12.18 11.50
N PRO A 140 -5.71 -12.67 10.25
CA PRO A 140 -4.57 -12.56 9.36
C PRO A 140 -4.93 -11.60 8.24
N ASP A 141 -4.56 -10.33 8.36
CA ASP A 141 -4.72 -9.34 7.29
C ASP A 141 -3.41 -8.64 6.92
N PRO A 142 -2.67 -9.23 5.96
CA PRO A 142 -1.76 -8.54 5.06
C PRO A 142 -2.39 -8.51 3.66
N ALA A 143 -3.53 -7.82 3.57
CA ALA A 143 -4.38 -7.64 2.39
C ALA A 143 -4.71 -8.93 1.60
N PHE A 144 -5.16 -9.93 2.37
CA PHE A 144 -5.82 -11.18 1.96
C PHE A 144 -5.17 -11.98 0.81
N ARG A 145 -3.85 -12.15 0.89
CA ARG A 145 -3.08 -13.11 0.07
C ARG A 145 -3.81 -14.45 -0.14
N GLY A 146 -3.89 -14.88 -1.39
CA GLY A 146 -4.46 -16.17 -1.79
C GLY A 146 -5.96 -16.13 -2.09
N HIS A 147 -6.65 -15.02 -1.79
CA HIS A 147 -8.04 -14.80 -2.19
C HIS A 147 -8.13 -14.14 -3.57
N PRO A 148 -9.26 -14.32 -4.29
CA PRO A 148 -9.50 -13.64 -5.56
C PRO A 148 -9.61 -12.11 -5.35
N THR A 149 -9.39 -11.36 -6.42
CA THR A 149 -9.48 -9.89 -6.45
C THR A 149 -10.85 -9.36 -6.02
N SER A 150 -11.91 -10.17 -6.11
CA SER A 150 -13.28 -9.82 -5.70
C SER A 150 -13.56 -10.00 -4.21
N PHE A 151 -12.63 -10.55 -3.42
CA PHE A 151 -12.78 -10.74 -1.98
C PHE A 151 -12.43 -9.45 -1.23
N PRO A 152 -13.17 -9.06 -0.17
CA PRO A 152 -14.26 -9.81 0.49
C PRO A 152 -15.68 -9.58 -0.06
N ALA A 153 -15.89 -8.61 -0.95
CA ALA A 153 -17.23 -8.23 -1.43
C ALA A 153 -17.98 -9.36 -2.15
N SER A 154 -17.26 -10.32 -2.74
CA SER A 154 -17.84 -11.52 -3.36
C SER A 154 -18.60 -12.41 -2.38
N LEU A 155 -18.40 -12.26 -1.07
CA LEU A 155 -19.11 -13.02 -0.04
C LEU A 155 -20.45 -12.40 0.36
N LEU A 156 -20.73 -11.18 -0.10
CA LEU A 156 -21.98 -10.52 0.24
C LEU A 156 -23.17 -11.25 -0.40
N ARG A 157 -24.20 -11.48 0.41
CA ARG A 157 -25.51 -11.90 -0.08
C ARG A 157 -26.07 -10.82 -1.00
N SER A 158 -26.83 -11.23 -2.02
CA SER A 158 -27.34 -10.32 -3.06
C SER A 158 -28.20 -9.20 -2.50
N ASP A 159 -28.98 -9.46 -1.45
CA ASP A 159 -29.79 -8.48 -0.74
C ASP A 159 -28.94 -7.40 -0.05
N VAL A 160 -27.87 -7.80 0.65
CA VAL A 160 -26.91 -6.86 1.28
C VAL A 160 -26.19 -6.05 0.19
N LYS A 161 -25.69 -6.72 -0.85
CA LYS A 161 -24.97 -6.05 -1.94
C LYS A 161 -25.85 -5.03 -2.66
N MET A 162 -27.10 -5.37 -2.96
CA MET A 162 -28.06 -4.45 -3.58
C MET A 162 -28.37 -3.25 -2.68
N LEU A 163 -28.55 -3.45 -1.37
CA LEU A 163 -28.74 -2.34 -0.45
C LEU A 163 -27.56 -1.37 -0.51
N LEU A 164 -26.33 -1.88 -0.39
CA LEU A 164 -25.12 -1.06 -0.40
C LEU A 164 -24.96 -0.27 -1.72
N ILE A 165 -25.10 -0.93 -2.87
CA ILE A 165 -25.01 -0.27 -4.18
C ILE A 165 -26.12 0.77 -4.33
N LYS A 166 -27.36 0.44 -3.97
CA LYS A 166 -28.47 1.39 -4.02
C LYS A 166 -28.18 2.63 -3.17
N THR A 167 -27.69 2.46 -1.94
CA THR A 167 -27.29 3.58 -1.07
C THR A 167 -26.22 4.44 -1.75
N LEU A 168 -25.16 3.84 -2.30
CA LEU A 168 -24.09 4.58 -2.96
C LEU A 168 -24.59 5.35 -4.20
N SER A 169 -25.44 4.74 -5.02
CA SER A 169 -25.99 5.33 -6.25
C SER A 169 -26.82 6.61 -6.04
N THR A 170 -27.26 6.87 -4.81
CA THR A 170 -27.99 8.11 -4.47
C THR A 170 -27.08 9.31 -4.21
N CYS A 171 -25.77 9.09 -4.16
CA CYS A 171 -24.76 10.09 -3.87
C CYS A 171 -24.05 10.54 -5.15
N ASN A 172 -23.59 11.79 -5.17
CA ASN A 172 -22.73 12.29 -6.24
C ASN A 172 -21.25 11.94 -5.99
N ASP A 173 -20.43 12.05 -7.04
CA ASP A 173 -19.00 11.70 -7.01
C ASP A 173 -18.19 12.45 -5.95
N ASN A 174 -18.54 13.70 -5.65
CA ASN A 174 -17.84 14.48 -4.62
C ASN A 174 -18.05 13.87 -3.22
N VAL A 175 -19.29 13.45 -2.93
CA VAL A 175 -19.62 12.74 -1.69
C VAL A 175 -18.94 11.38 -1.67
N LEU A 176 -18.99 10.62 -2.77
CA LEU A 176 -18.37 9.31 -2.86
C LEU A 176 -16.84 9.39 -2.69
N ALA A 177 -16.19 10.42 -3.23
CA ALA A 177 -14.74 10.65 -3.06
C ALA A 177 -14.38 10.98 -1.61
N ALA A 178 -15.20 11.80 -0.94
CA ALA A 178 -15.03 12.10 0.47
C ALA A 178 -15.27 10.85 1.35
N PHE A 179 -16.24 10.01 0.97
CA PHE A 179 -16.54 8.76 1.66
C PHE A 179 -15.43 7.72 1.46
N HIS A 180 -14.95 7.51 0.23
CA HIS A 180 -13.83 6.64 -0.08
C HIS A 180 -12.58 7.03 0.72
N LYS A 181 -12.24 8.32 0.75
CA LYS A 181 -11.17 8.86 1.61
C LYS A 181 -11.41 8.56 3.08
N HIS A 182 -12.63 8.73 3.58
CA HIS A 182 -12.95 8.39 4.97
C HIS A 182 -12.72 6.90 5.26
N CYS A 183 -13.24 5.99 4.44
CA CYS A 183 -13.06 4.55 4.63
C CYS A 183 -11.57 4.17 4.67
N LEU A 184 -10.77 4.70 3.75
CA LEU A 184 -9.32 4.47 3.69
C LEU A 184 -8.59 5.00 4.92
N THR A 185 -8.84 6.25 5.32
CA THR A 185 -8.19 6.87 6.47
C THR A 185 -8.59 6.16 7.77
N SER A 186 -9.88 5.83 7.94
CA SER A 186 -10.38 5.09 9.11
C SER A 186 -9.81 3.68 9.17
N MET A 187 -9.78 2.96 8.04
CA MET A 187 -9.14 1.65 7.90
C MET A 187 -7.67 1.71 8.34
N VAL A 188 -6.88 2.62 7.78
CA VAL A 188 -5.47 2.76 8.15
C VAL A 188 -5.30 3.05 9.64
N HIS A 189 -6.05 4.02 10.16
CA HIS A 189 -5.94 4.45 11.55
C HIS A 189 -6.35 3.34 12.55
N GLU A 190 -7.42 2.61 12.26
CA GLU A 190 -7.87 1.49 13.11
C GLU A 190 -6.91 0.30 13.01
N GLN A 191 -6.38 0.00 11.83
CA GLN A 191 -5.44 -1.12 11.66
C GLN A 191 -4.09 -0.86 12.34
N VAL A 192 -3.61 0.39 12.38
CA VAL A 192 -2.43 0.77 13.18
C VAL A 192 -2.65 0.51 14.68
N LYS A 193 -3.90 0.56 15.15
CA LYS A 193 -4.29 0.21 16.53
C LYS A 193 -4.52 -1.29 16.73
N GLY A 194 -4.34 -2.12 15.69
CA GLY A 194 -4.61 -3.55 15.73
C GLY A 194 -6.11 -3.89 15.76
N LEU A 195 -6.98 -2.97 15.33
CA LEU A 195 -8.42 -3.20 15.24
C LEU A 195 -8.77 -3.82 13.88
N GLY A 196 -9.92 -4.51 13.84
CA GLY A 196 -10.44 -5.10 12.60
C GLY A 196 -10.95 -4.02 11.65
N VAL A 197 -10.71 -4.20 10.35
CA VAL A 197 -11.01 -3.19 9.33
C VAL A 197 -11.75 -3.72 8.11
N ALA A 198 -12.26 -4.95 8.18
CA ALA A 198 -12.84 -5.65 7.05
C ALA A 198 -14.13 -4.99 6.53
N GLY A 199 -14.91 -4.31 7.38
CA GLY A 199 -16.10 -3.59 6.91
C GLY A 199 -15.75 -2.39 6.03
N TYR A 200 -14.70 -1.64 6.36
CA TYR A 200 -14.21 -0.58 5.47
C TYR A 200 -13.71 -1.14 4.14
N LYS A 201 -13.01 -2.29 4.16
CA LYS A 201 -12.53 -2.97 2.95
C LYS A 201 -13.66 -3.40 2.02
N VAL A 202 -14.78 -3.87 2.57
CA VAL A 202 -15.98 -4.19 1.78
C VAL A 202 -16.49 -2.94 1.03
N PHE A 203 -16.60 -1.80 1.71
CA PHE A 203 -17.04 -0.55 1.07
C PHE A 203 -16.09 -0.07 -0.01
N ILE A 204 -14.79 -0.09 0.26
CA ILE A 204 -13.76 0.31 -0.71
C ILE A 204 -13.89 -0.54 -1.97
N GLN A 205 -14.01 -1.86 -1.84
CA GLN A 205 -14.10 -2.74 -3.01
C GLN A 205 -15.40 -2.56 -3.80
N ILE A 206 -16.55 -2.38 -3.13
CA ILE A 206 -17.80 -2.06 -3.84
C ILE A 206 -17.69 -0.74 -4.60
N LEU A 207 -17.12 0.30 -3.97
CA LEU A 207 -16.89 1.59 -4.60
C LEU A 207 -15.98 1.48 -5.82
N SER A 208 -14.90 0.69 -5.73
CA SER A 208 -14.01 0.50 -6.87
C SER A 208 -14.65 -0.26 -8.03
N ILE A 209 -15.58 -1.18 -7.74
CA ILE A 209 -16.33 -1.92 -8.78
C ILE A 209 -17.37 -1.02 -9.48
N ASP A 210 -18.09 -0.18 -8.73
CA ASP A 210 -19.22 0.61 -9.24
C ASP A 210 -18.81 2.02 -9.70
N HIS A 211 -17.76 2.58 -9.09
CA HIS A 211 -17.31 3.97 -9.26
C HIS A 211 -15.77 4.09 -9.22
N ALA A 212 -15.06 3.33 -10.07
CA ALA A 212 -13.59 3.24 -10.06
C ALA A 212 -12.85 4.59 -10.07
N HIS A 213 -13.38 5.60 -10.77
CA HIS A 213 -12.77 6.94 -10.88
C HIS A 213 -12.69 7.68 -9.54
N VAL A 214 -13.61 7.40 -8.62
CA VAL A 214 -13.69 8.04 -7.30
C VAL A 214 -12.43 7.76 -6.48
N GLY A 215 -11.86 6.56 -6.63
CA GLY A 215 -10.65 6.16 -5.91
C GLY A 215 -9.41 6.99 -6.27
N MET A 216 -9.41 7.62 -7.44
CA MET A 216 -8.26 8.36 -7.96
C MET A 216 -8.24 9.84 -7.57
N VAL A 217 -9.38 10.40 -7.16
CA VAL A 217 -9.53 11.82 -6.80
C VAL A 217 -8.53 12.24 -5.71
N ASN A 218 -8.23 11.34 -4.76
CA ASN A 218 -7.40 11.61 -3.60
C ASN A 218 -6.02 10.92 -3.66
N LEU A 219 -5.55 10.48 -4.84
CA LEU A 219 -4.29 9.76 -4.98
C LEU A 219 -3.07 10.47 -4.35
N PRO A 220 -2.87 11.80 -4.54
CA PRO A 220 -1.74 12.50 -3.90
C PRO A 220 -1.77 12.38 -2.36
N TYR A 221 -2.95 12.52 -1.76
CA TYR A 221 -3.14 12.34 -0.33
C TYR A 221 -2.81 10.91 0.12
N TYR A 222 -3.16 9.88 -0.67
CA TYR A 222 -2.81 8.50 -0.36
C TYR A 222 -1.31 8.23 -0.48
N CYS A 223 -0.63 8.88 -1.42
CA CYS A 223 0.83 8.84 -1.54
C CYS A 223 1.52 9.41 -0.29
N ASP A 224 1.02 10.53 0.25
CA ASP A 224 1.51 11.13 1.50
C ASP A 224 1.22 10.24 2.71
N LEU A 225 0.00 9.70 2.79
CA LEU A 225 -0.41 8.77 3.83
C LEU A 225 0.51 7.53 3.84
N ARG A 226 0.78 6.94 2.68
CA ARG A 226 1.72 5.83 2.49
C ARG A 226 3.10 6.13 3.04
N ASN A 227 3.62 7.34 2.85
CA ASN A 227 4.91 7.75 3.43
C ASN A 227 4.86 7.78 4.97
N SER A 228 3.77 8.30 5.55
CA SER A 228 3.61 8.37 7.01
C SER A 228 3.44 7.01 7.71
N ILE A 229 2.86 6.01 7.03
CA ILE A 229 2.58 4.68 7.59
C ILE A 229 3.52 3.59 7.08
N GLN A 230 4.58 3.95 6.36
CA GLN A 230 5.51 3.01 5.71
C GLN A 230 6.14 2.00 6.68
N ASN A 231 6.27 2.34 7.97
CA ASN A 231 6.81 1.44 9.00
C ASN A 231 5.73 0.53 9.63
N GLN A 232 4.46 0.76 9.33
CA GLN A 232 3.32 -0.02 9.79
C GLN A 232 2.87 -1.01 8.70
N THR A 233 3.64 -2.08 8.50
CA THR A 233 3.48 -2.98 7.34
C THR A 233 2.05 -3.47 7.08
N PRO A 234 1.26 -3.94 8.06
CA PRO A 234 -0.12 -4.37 7.80
C PRO A 234 -1.03 -3.24 7.28
N ALA A 235 -0.93 -2.05 7.88
CA ALA A 235 -1.71 -0.89 7.48
C ALA A 235 -1.27 -0.34 6.12
N CYS A 236 0.03 -0.30 5.86
CA CYS A 236 0.58 0.11 4.57
C CYS A 236 0.14 -0.85 3.45
N LEU A 237 0.25 -2.17 3.64
CA LEU A 237 -0.26 -3.16 2.67
C LEU A 237 -1.75 -3.02 2.42
N SER A 238 -2.54 -2.72 3.46
CA SER A 238 -3.98 -2.52 3.30
C SER A 238 -4.31 -1.23 2.55
N LEU A 239 -3.51 -0.17 2.72
CA LEU A 239 -3.59 1.05 1.91
C LEU A 239 -3.29 0.75 0.44
N LEU A 240 -2.21 0.02 0.14
CA LEU A 240 -1.87 -0.36 -1.23
C LEU A 240 -3.00 -1.17 -1.89
N TRP A 241 -3.54 -2.14 -1.15
CA TRP A 241 -4.67 -2.94 -1.62
C TRP A 241 -5.92 -2.13 -1.88
N ALA A 242 -6.27 -1.23 -0.97
CA ALA A 242 -7.47 -0.43 -1.05
C ALA A 242 -7.44 0.51 -2.26
N VAL A 243 -6.34 1.24 -2.46
CA VAL A 243 -6.22 2.12 -3.63
C VAL A 243 -6.08 1.30 -4.92
N GLY A 244 -5.37 0.18 -4.86
CA GLY A 244 -5.19 -0.75 -5.97
C GLY A 244 -6.49 -1.33 -6.53
N GLN A 245 -7.55 -1.44 -5.71
CA GLN A 245 -8.86 -1.90 -6.21
C GLN A 245 -9.37 -1.06 -7.39
N SER A 246 -9.07 0.24 -7.42
CA SER A 246 -9.54 1.17 -8.46
C SER A 246 -8.89 0.93 -9.83
N GLY A 247 -7.77 0.22 -9.89
CA GLY A 247 -6.98 0.01 -11.10
C GLY A 247 -6.99 -1.42 -11.62
N LEU A 248 -7.87 -2.29 -11.11
CA LEU A 248 -7.95 -3.68 -11.54
C LEU A 248 -8.65 -3.85 -12.90
N ASP A 249 -9.64 -2.99 -13.20
CA ASP A 249 -10.44 -3.06 -14.44
C ASP A 249 -10.04 -1.98 -15.48
N ASP A 250 -9.18 -1.02 -15.10
CA ASP A 250 -8.68 0.05 -15.98
C ASP A 250 -7.14 0.07 -15.93
N PHE A 251 -6.52 -0.19 -17.08
CA PHE A 251 -5.07 -0.27 -17.20
C PHE A 251 -4.36 1.05 -16.90
N THR A 252 -4.88 2.18 -17.39
CA THR A 252 -4.26 3.50 -17.18
C THR A 252 -4.31 3.89 -15.70
N VAL A 253 -5.46 3.67 -15.06
CA VAL A 253 -5.64 3.87 -13.62
C VAL A 253 -4.73 2.94 -12.83
N GLY A 254 -4.70 1.65 -13.20
CA GLY A 254 -3.83 0.64 -12.59
C GLY A 254 -2.35 0.98 -12.69
N LEU A 255 -1.89 1.39 -13.87
CA LEU A 255 -0.54 1.84 -14.12
C LEU A 255 -0.20 3.05 -13.25
N LYS A 256 -1.09 4.05 -13.18
CA LYS A 256 -0.88 5.25 -12.37
C LYS A 256 -0.74 4.94 -10.89
N VAL A 257 -1.64 4.10 -10.34
CA VAL A 257 -1.54 3.63 -8.95
C VAL A 257 -0.23 2.85 -8.74
N TRP A 258 0.13 1.96 -9.66
CA TRP A 258 1.37 1.19 -9.54
C TRP A 258 2.59 2.11 -9.47
N MET A 259 2.72 3.05 -10.41
CA MET A 259 3.88 3.93 -10.51
C MET A 259 3.98 4.94 -9.36
N GLU A 260 2.88 5.59 -8.99
CA GLU A 260 2.91 6.66 -7.97
C GLU A 260 2.87 6.11 -6.54
N LEU A 261 2.05 5.08 -6.27
CA LEU A 261 1.80 4.58 -4.92
C LEU A 261 2.63 3.33 -4.57
N MET A 262 2.93 2.45 -5.53
CA MET A 262 3.53 1.14 -5.21
C MET A 262 5.02 1.06 -5.52
N VAL A 263 5.46 1.51 -6.69
CA VAL A 263 6.86 1.44 -7.13
C VAL A 263 7.85 2.08 -6.14
N PRO A 264 7.55 3.20 -5.45
CA PRO A 264 8.46 3.74 -4.43
C PRO A 264 8.76 2.77 -3.27
N LEU A 265 7.95 1.72 -3.10
CA LEU A 265 8.14 0.68 -2.09
C LEU A 265 8.79 -0.61 -2.64
N ILE A 266 9.08 -0.69 -3.94
CA ILE A 266 9.52 -1.94 -4.59
C ILE A 266 10.83 -2.48 -4.00
N GLY A 267 11.76 -1.61 -3.60
CA GLY A 267 13.04 -1.99 -2.99
C GLY A 267 12.95 -2.46 -1.53
N LEU A 268 11.76 -2.41 -0.92
CA LEU A 268 11.56 -2.77 0.48
C LEU A 268 11.02 -4.18 0.56
N LYS A 269 11.75 -5.08 1.23
CA LYS A 269 11.44 -6.52 1.27
C LYS A 269 10.01 -6.83 1.73
N ASN A 270 9.47 -6.06 2.67
CA ASN A 270 8.10 -6.24 3.20
C ASN A 270 6.99 -5.93 2.17
N TYR A 271 7.29 -5.16 1.12
CA TYR A 271 6.32 -4.70 0.13
C TYR A 271 6.60 -5.22 -1.28
N SER A 272 7.87 -5.47 -1.60
CA SER A 272 8.36 -5.86 -2.93
C SER A 272 7.50 -6.90 -3.65
N ALA A 273 7.11 -7.98 -2.95
CA ALA A 273 6.27 -9.03 -3.52
C ALA A 273 4.88 -8.52 -3.93
N TYR A 274 4.25 -7.69 -3.09
CA TYR A 274 2.94 -7.11 -3.38
C TYR A 274 3.01 -6.13 -4.57
N VAL A 275 4.05 -5.29 -4.60
CA VAL A 275 4.25 -4.30 -5.67
C VAL A 275 4.40 -4.98 -7.04
N VAL A 276 5.19 -6.06 -7.12
CA VAL A 276 5.42 -6.78 -8.39
C VAL A 276 4.19 -7.60 -8.80
N ASP A 277 3.46 -8.18 -7.84
CA ASP A 277 2.22 -8.92 -8.09
C ASP A 277 1.11 -8.02 -8.64
N TYR A 278 0.93 -6.83 -8.06
CA TYR A 278 -0.01 -5.84 -8.58
C TYR A 278 0.36 -5.39 -10.00
N GLY A 279 1.64 -5.08 -10.25
CA GLY A 279 2.11 -4.76 -11.61
C GLY A 279 1.81 -5.91 -12.59
N SER A 280 2.06 -7.16 -12.20
CA SER A 280 1.76 -8.33 -13.02
C SER A 280 0.26 -8.47 -13.34
N THR A 281 -0.60 -8.07 -12.40
CA THR A 281 -2.06 -8.05 -12.57
C THR A 281 -2.49 -6.98 -13.57
N VAL A 282 -2.01 -5.74 -13.41
CA VAL A 282 -2.32 -4.61 -14.30
C VAL A 282 -1.90 -4.92 -15.74
N PHE A 283 -0.68 -5.41 -15.95
CA PHE A 283 -0.19 -5.83 -17.28
C PHE A 283 -0.73 -7.21 -17.73
N GLY A 284 -1.47 -7.91 -16.88
CA GLY A 284 -2.06 -9.22 -17.13
C GLY A 284 -3.46 -9.14 -17.76
N GLY A 285 -4.23 -8.09 -17.44
CA GLY A 285 -5.62 -7.90 -17.87
C GLY A 285 -5.84 -7.53 -19.34
N GLY A 286 -4.83 -7.71 -20.21
CA GLY A 286 -4.90 -7.34 -21.63
C GLY A 286 -4.55 -5.88 -21.93
N GLY A 287 -4.38 -5.03 -20.90
CA GLY A 287 -3.88 -3.66 -21.02
C GLY A 287 -2.38 -3.55 -21.30
N GLY A 288 -1.94 -2.41 -21.85
CA GLY A 288 -0.56 -2.20 -22.27
C GLY A 288 -0.21 -2.82 -23.64
N GLY A 289 -1.23 -3.27 -24.37
CA GLY A 289 -1.11 -3.75 -25.73
C GLY A 289 -1.06 -2.59 -26.73
N GLY A 290 0.14 -2.08 -27.03
CA GLY A 290 0.51 -1.40 -28.29
C GLY A 290 -0.18 -0.07 -28.69
N ALA A 291 -1.41 0.20 -28.26
CA ALA A 291 -2.24 1.31 -28.73
C ALA A 291 -2.57 2.35 -27.65
N GLU A 292 -2.39 2.01 -26.38
CA GLU A 292 -2.65 2.93 -25.26
C GLU A 292 -1.43 3.82 -25.02
N ASP A 293 -1.63 5.14 -25.07
CA ASP A 293 -0.54 6.07 -24.76
C ASP A 293 -0.25 6.09 -23.27
N CYS A 294 0.85 5.44 -22.89
CA CYS A 294 1.29 5.34 -21.51
C CYS A 294 2.31 6.42 -21.14
N GLY A 295 2.72 7.30 -22.07
CA GLY A 295 3.89 8.16 -21.92
C GLY A 295 3.80 9.15 -20.76
N GLU A 296 2.60 9.59 -20.38
CA GLU A 296 2.37 10.48 -19.23
C GLU A 296 2.68 9.79 -17.90
N VAL A 297 2.41 8.49 -17.78
CA VAL A 297 2.53 7.73 -16.52
C VAL A 297 3.81 6.89 -16.49
N LEU A 298 4.20 6.30 -17.63
CA LEU A 298 5.37 5.45 -17.81
C LEU A 298 6.38 6.14 -18.75
N GLY A 299 6.91 7.27 -18.29
CA GLY A 299 7.95 8.01 -18.99
C GLY A 299 9.35 7.40 -18.85
N VAL A 300 10.34 8.14 -19.32
CA VAL A 300 11.77 7.75 -19.29
C VAL A 300 12.22 7.41 -17.86
N ARG A 301 11.95 8.30 -16.90
CA ARG A 301 12.39 8.13 -15.50
C ARG A 301 11.80 6.87 -14.88
N GLU A 302 10.51 6.68 -15.11
CA GLU A 302 9.69 5.59 -14.61
C GLU A 302 10.15 4.24 -15.15
N PHE A 303 10.34 4.14 -16.47
CA PHE A 303 10.87 2.94 -17.12
C PHE A 303 12.25 2.56 -16.57
N PHE A 304 13.17 3.52 -16.48
CA PHE A 304 14.52 3.22 -15.99
C PHE A 304 14.54 2.85 -14.50
N THR A 305 13.59 3.34 -13.70
CA THR A 305 13.42 2.87 -12.32
C THR A 305 13.13 1.36 -12.30
N ILE A 306 12.21 0.89 -13.13
CA ILE A 306 11.88 -0.54 -13.22
C ILE A 306 13.05 -1.36 -13.77
N LEU A 307 13.75 -0.85 -14.80
CA LEU A 307 14.96 -1.48 -15.34
C LEU A 307 16.02 -1.64 -14.24
N ASP A 308 16.32 -0.59 -13.49
CA ASP A 308 17.33 -0.65 -12.43
C ASP A 308 16.94 -1.64 -11.31
N PHE A 309 15.65 -1.77 -10.98
CA PHE A 309 15.17 -2.80 -10.05
C PHE A 309 15.25 -4.23 -10.59
N THR A 310 15.18 -4.39 -11.90
CA THR A 310 15.20 -5.71 -12.53
C THR A 310 16.65 -6.21 -12.68
N TRP A 311 17.57 -5.37 -13.19
CA TRP A 311 18.95 -5.76 -13.49
C TRP A 311 20.01 -5.27 -12.48
N CYS A 312 19.87 -4.07 -11.92
CA CYS A 312 20.94 -3.42 -11.14
C CYS A 312 20.78 -3.61 -9.62
N SER A 313 19.63 -4.10 -9.17
CA SER A 313 19.23 -4.19 -7.77
C SER A 313 19.83 -5.37 -6.99
N SER A 314 21.08 -5.73 -7.24
CA SER A 314 21.73 -6.90 -6.62
C SER A 314 21.61 -6.85 -5.08
N GLY A 315 20.69 -7.65 -4.53
CA GLY A 315 20.45 -7.78 -3.09
C GLY A 315 19.28 -6.99 -2.49
N SER A 316 18.64 -6.08 -3.23
CA SER A 316 17.46 -5.32 -2.73
C SER A 316 16.19 -6.18 -2.72
N LEU A 317 16.00 -7.00 -3.77
CA LEU A 317 14.84 -7.86 -3.96
C LEU A 317 15.11 -9.32 -3.58
N PRO A 318 14.13 -10.02 -2.97
CA PRO A 318 14.16 -11.48 -2.89
C PRO A 318 14.22 -12.13 -4.28
N LYS A 319 14.99 -13.22 -4.45
CA LYS A 319 15.20 -13.88 -5.76
C LYS A 319 13.90 -14.25 -6.50
N VAL A 320 12.86 -14.64 -5.77
CA VAL A 320 11.55 -14.99 -6.35
C VAL A 320 10.87 -13.75 -6.93
N VAL A 321 10.87 -12.64 -6.18
CA VAL A 321 10.30 -11.36 -6.60
C VAL A 321 11.08 -10.79 -7.78
N GLN A 322 12.41 -10.88 -7.76
CA GLN A 322 13.24 -10.46 -8.88
C GLN A 322 12.89 -11.22 -10.17
N ARG A 323 12.69 -12.55 -10.10
CA ARG A 323 12.25 -13.35 -11.25
C ARG A 323 10.88 -12.94 -11.78
N GLN A 324 9.93 -12.62 -10.90
CA GLN A 324 8.62 -12.12 -11.30
C GLN A 324 8.75 -10.76 -12.01
N LEU A 325 9.60 -9.87 -11.50
CA LEU A 325 9.86 -8.58 -12.13
C LEU A 325 10.53 -8.73 -13.50
N PHE A 326 11.48 -9.66 -13.64
CA PHE A 326 12.07 -10.02 -14.94
C PHE A 326 11.01 -10.49 -15.95
N ALA A 327 10.03 -11.28 -15.52
CA ALA A 327 8.95 -11.75 -16.39
C ALA A 327 7.95 -10.62 -16.76
N LEU A 328 7.77 -9.64 -15.89
CA LEU A 328 6.91 -8.47 -16.13
C LEU A 328 7.55 -7.45 -17.07
N TYR A 329 8.87 -7.25 -16.99
CA TYR A 329 9.59 -6.20 -17.71
C TYR A 329 9.31 -6.11 -19.22
N PRO A 330 9.25 -7.19 -20.01
CA PRO A 330 8.97 -7.08 -21.45
C PRO A 330 7.67 -6.35 -21.76
N LYS A 331 6.65 -6.51 -20.91
CA LYS A 331 5.37 -5.79 -21.03
C LYS A 331 5.53 -4.31 -20.68
N VAL A 332 6.27 -4.00 -19.62
CA VAL A 332 6.61 -2.62 -19.23
C VAL A 332 7.38 -1.91 -20.36
N LYS A 333 8.37 -2.59 -20.96
CA LYS A 333 9.12 -2.05 -22.10
C LYS A 333 8.22 -1.77 -23.30
N THR A 334 7.34 -2.71 -23.63
CA THR A 334 6.41 -2.55 -24.75
C THR A 334 5.50 -1.35 -24.52
N ALA A 335 4.90 -1.22 -23.33
CA ALA A 335 4.03 -0.10 -22.98
C ALA A 335 4.77 1.26 -22.95
N ALA A 336 6.03 1.28 -22.51
CA ALA A 336 6.84 2.51 -22.51
C ALA A 336 7.18 2.99 -23.93
N PHE A 337 7.20 2.09 -24.92
CA PHE A 337 7.65 2.39 -26.29
C PHE A 337 6.48 2.53 -27.28
N SER A 338 5.28 2.09 -26.92
CA SER A 338 4.21 1.76 -27.89
C SER A 338 3.51 2.94 -28.55
N SER A 339 3.41 4.10 -27.90
CA SER A 339 2.55 5.19 -28.39
C SER A 339 3.07 5.82 -29.69
N SER A 340 4.39 5.92 -29.84
CA SER A 340 5.07 6.53 -31.00
C SER A 340 6.60 6.34 -30.90
N PRO A 341 7.11 5.12 -31.12
CA PRO A 341 8.53 4.82 -30.95
C PRO A 341 9.44 5.72 -31.81
N GLU A 342 8.95 6.18 -32.96
CA GLU A 342 9.65 7.06 -33.91
C GLU A 342 9.95 8.48 -33.39
N VAL A 343 9.27 8.92 -32.32
CA VAL A 343 9.54 10.22 -31.69
C VAL A 343 9.83 10.13 -30.20
N THR A 344 9.56 8.99 -29.57
CA THR A 344 9.66 8.82 -28.12
C THR A 344 11.02 8.24 -27.71
N LEU A 345 11.61 7.35 -28.52
CA LEU A 345 12.83 6.61 -28.16
C LEU A 345 14.06 7.51 -28.01
N ARG A 346 14.11 8.67 -28.67
CA ARG A 346 15.14 9.71 -28.43
C ARG A 346 15.30 10.10 -26.96
N GLY A 347 14.22 10.07 -26.18
CA GLY A 347 14.26 10.37 -24.75
C GLY A 347 14.93 9.27 -23.92
N PHE A 348 14.88 8.02 -24.39
CA PHE A 348 15.43 6.87 -23.69
C PHE A 348 16.90 6.62 -24.03
N PHE A 349 17.32 6.93 -25.25
CA PHE A 349 18.66 6.65 -25.77
C PHE A 349 19.80 7.11 -24.83
N PRO A 350 19.85 8.36 -24.32
CA PRO A 350 20.94 8.82 -23.44
C PRO A 350 21.06 7.99 -22.16
N SER A 351 19.92 7.57 -21.61
CA SER A 351 19.85 6.82 -20.35
C SER A 351 20.22 5.35 -20.52
N PHE A 352 19.93 4.75 -21.68
CA PHE A 352 20.46 3.43 -22.05
C PHE A 352 21.98 3.49 -22.25
N LEU A 353 22.47 4.47 -23.03
CA LEU A 353 23.89 4.60 -23.34
C LEU A 353 24.71 4.77 -22.06
N ARG A 354 24.24 5.61 -21.14
CA ARG A 354 24.91 5.83 -19.84
C ARG A 354 24.99 4.55 -18.99
N ARG A 355 23.99 3.67 -19.08
CA ARG A 355 23.91 2.42 -18.32
C ARG A 355 24.71 1.27 -18.93
N LEU A 356 25.18 1.40 -20.17
CA LEU A 356 25.96 0.38 -20.87
C LEU A 356 27.40 0.31 -20.31
N ASP A 357 27.53 -0.01 -19.03
CA ASP A 357 28.80 -0.05 -18.33
C ASP A 357 29.65 -1.25 -18.81
N PRO A 358 30.96 -1.06 -19.07
CA PRO A 358 31.89 -2.15 -19.38
C PRO A 358 31.95 -3.26 -18.32
N ASP A 359 31.60 -2.98 -17.07
CA ASP A 359 31.57 -3.95 -15.97
C ASP A 359 30.17 -4.52 -15.70
N ALA A 360 29.15 -4.08 -16.45
CA ALA A 360 27.81 -4.63 -16.36
C ALA A 360 27.78 -6.14 -16.68
N SER A 361 26.79 -6.84 -16.11
CA SER A 361 26.58 -8.26 -16.39
C SER A 361 26.34 -8.50 -17.88
N PRO A 362 26.78 -9.64 -18.44
CA PRO A 362 26.59 -9.93 -19.86
C PRO A 362 25.12 -9.84 -20.32
N GLN A 363 24.18 -10.29 -19.47
CA GLN A 363 22.75 -10.24 -19.77
C GLN A 363 22.22 -8.80 -19.82
N LEU A 364 22.66 -7.92 -18.91
CA LEU A 364 22.28 -6.51 -18.95
C LEU A 364 22.85 -5.83 -20.20
N LYS A 365 24.11 -6.10 -20.57
CA LYS A 365 24.70 -5.54 -21.79
C LYS A 365 23.90 -5.91 -23.04
N VAL A 366 23.49 -7.18 -23.17
CA VAL A 366 22.66 -7.63 -24.30
C VAL A 366 21.34 -6.85 -24.36
N GLU A 367 20.65 -6.71 -23.23
CA GLU A 367 19.38 -5.96 -23.17
C GLU A 367 19.59 -4.47 -23.54
N LEU A 368 20.57 -3.80 -22.93
CA LEU A 368 20.85 -2.38 -23.18
C LEU A 368 21.23 -2.12 -24.64
N VAL A 369 22.09 -2.96 -25.22
CA VAL A 369 22.50 -2.84 -26.62
C VAL A 369 21.31 -3.09 -27.55
N THR A 370 20.47 -4.09 -27.26
CA THR A 370 19.24 -4.35 -28.02
C THR A 370 18.32 -3.12 -28.02
N CYS A 371 18.13 -2.49 -26.86
CA CYS A 371 17.35 -1.26 -26.76
C CYS A 371 17.99 -0.07 -27.49
N LEU A 372 19.33 0.10 -27.41
CA LEU A 372 20.04 1.16 -28.14
C LEU A 372 19.92 1.00 -29.65
N VAL A 373 20.05 -0.22 -30.15
CA VAL A 373 19.82 -0.54 -31.57
C VAL A 373 18.38 -0.25 -31.94
N GLN A 374 17.39 -0.67 -31.14
CA GLN A 374 15.99 -0.34 -31.37
C GLN A 374 15.77 1.17 -31.50
N CYS A 375 16.32 1.97 -30.57
CA CYS A 375 16.27 3.43 -30.64
C CYS A 375 16.85 3.98 -31.94
N LEU A 376 18.04 3.53 -32.37
CA LEU A 376 18.69 3.98 -33.62
C LEU A 376 17.92 3.59 -34.88
N THR A 377 17.17 2.50 -34.83
CA THR A 377 16.41 1.97 -35.98
C THR A 377 15.03 2.58 -36.11
N GLN A 378 14.37 2.91 -35.00
CA GLN A 378 12.99 3.38 -35.00
C GLN A 378 12.89 4.91 -34.90
N ASP A 379 13.81 5.59 -34.20
CA ASP A 379 13.82 7.06 -34.08
C ASP A 379 15.10 7.66 -34.69
N PRO A 380 15.02 8.27 -35.89
CA PRO A 380 16.18 8.83 -36.58
C PRO A 380 16.95 9.89 -35.79
N GLN A 381 16.32 10.59 -34.84
CA GLN A 381 17.00 11.59 -34.03
C GLN A 381 18.01 10.99 -33.04
N CYS A 382 17.90 9.69 -32.74
CA CYS A 382 18.86 9.00 -31.88
C CYS A 382 20.30 9.06 -32.42
N TRP A 383 20.50 9.10 -33.74
CA TRP A 383 21.83 9.25 -34.35
C TRP A 383 22.47 10.60 -34.03
N SER A 384 21.68 11.68 -34.09
CA SER A 384 22.13 13.03 -33.75
C SER A 384 22.48 13.12 -32.26
N ILE A 385 21.61 12.58 -31.39
CA ILE A 385 21.84 12.51 -29.95
C ILE A 385 23.10 11.68 -29.63
N TRP A 386 23.27 10.53 -30.27
CA TRP A 386 24.46 9.71 -30.06
C TRP A 386 25.73 10.47 -30.46
N SER A 387 25.73 11.15 -31.60
CA SER A 387 26.88 11.94 -32.06
C SER A 387 27.29 13.02 -31.04
N GLN A 388 26.32 13.68 -30.41
CA GLN A 388 26.57 14.68 -29.36
C GLN A 388 27.10 14.06 -28.05
N LEU A 389 26.73 12.81 -27.77
CA LEU A 389 27.11 12.08 -26.56
C LEU A 389 28.37 11.22 -26.73
N TYR A 390 28.81 10.97 -27.97
CA TYR A 390 29.85 10.01 -28.33
C TYR A 390 31.14 10.21 -27.53
N LEU A 391 31.69 11.42 -27.56
CA LEU A 391 32.95 11.74 -26.86
C LEU A 391 32.82 11.65 -25.33
N LYS A 392 31.60 11.86 -24.79
CA LYS A 392 31.33 11.79 -23.35
C LYS A 392 31.16 10.34 -22.86
N HIS A 393 30.78 9.44 -23.76
CA HIS A 393 30.48 8.04 -23.46
C HIS A 393 31.25 7.11 -24.41
N LEU A 394 32.56 7.35 -24.56
CA LEU A 394 33.43 6.58 -25.47
C LEU A 394 33.44 5.07 -25.13
N PRO A 395 33.61 4.63 -23.88
CA PRO A 395 33.60 3.19 -23.56
C PRO A 395 32.29 2.52 -23.93
N GLN A 396 31.16 3.18 -23.65
CA GLN A 396 29.83 2.66 -23.94
C GLN A 396 29.56 2.65 -25.46
N SER A 397 30.00 3.70 -26.15
CA SER A 397 29.90 3.81 -27.61
C SER A 397 30.74 2.75 -28.32
N ALA A 398 31.92 2.41 -27.79
CA ALA A 398 32.75 1.34 -28.33
C ALA A 398 32.05 -0.03 -28.26
N ILE A 399 31.36 -0.33 -27.15
CA ILE A 399 30.57 -1.55 -27.01
C ILE A 399 29.43 -1.60 -28.04
N LEU A 400 28.70 -0.47 -28.19
CA LEU A 400 27.62 -0.37 -29.17
C LEU A 400 28.13 -0.52 -30.61
N LEU A 401 29.24 0.15 -30.97
CA LEU A 401 29.86 0.04 -32.29
C LEU A 401 30.33 -1.38 -32.59
N HIS A 402 31.01 -2.02 -31.64
CA HIS A 402 31.44 -3.41 -31.77
C HIS A 402 30.25 -4.35 -32.00
N HIS A 403 29.10 -4.08 -31.37
CA HIS A 403 27.88 -4.86 -31.63
C HIS A 403 27.30 -4.60 -33.02
N LEU A 404 27.26 -3.34 -33.47
CA LEU A 404 26.77 -2.97 -34.80
C LEU A 404 27.65 -3.54 -35.93
N GLU A 405 28.97 -3.62 -35.71
CA GLU A 405 29.94 -4.19 -36.65
C GLU A 405 29.84 -5.72 -36.74
N ASN A 406 29.76 -6.40 -35.58
CA ASN A 406 29.75 -7.87 -35.53
C ASN A 406 28.35 -8.49 -35.71
N GLY A 407 27.29 -7.77 -35.39
CA GLY A 407 25.92 -8.25 -35.41
C GLY A 407 25.17 -7.74 -36.62
N ARG A 408 25.30 -8.39 -37.79
CA ARG A 408 24.41 -8.42 -39.00
C ARG A 408 23.31 -7.33 -39.15
N PHE A 409 23.56 -6.07 -38.82
CA PHE A 409 22.57 -4.99 -38.97
C PHE A 409 22.68 -4.30 -40.34
N LEU A 410 23.77 -4.54 -41.06
CA LEU A 410 24.03 -3.92 -42.36
C LEU A 410 23.37 -4.64 -43.55
N VAL A 411 22.85 -5.87 -43.39
CA VAL A 411 22.22 -6.57 -44.53
C VAL A 411 20.84 -5.97 -44.86
N SER A 412 20.07 -5.47 -43.89
CA SER A 412 18.74 -4.89 -44.19
C SER A 412 18.73 -3.39 -44.49
N LEU A 413 19.68 -2.62 -43.95
CA LEU A 413 19.74 -1.17 -44.21
C LEU A 413 20.32 -0.82 -45.59
N TYR A 414 21.19 -1.67 -46.16
CA TYR A 414 21.62 -1.52 -47.55
C TYR A 414 20.50 -1.84 -48.55
N GLU A 415 19.70 -2.88 -48.30
CA GLU A 415 18.56 -3.24 -49.15
C GLU A 415 17.43 -2.19 -49.15
N TYR A 416 17.30 -1.40 -48.08
CA TYR A 416 16.31 -0.31 -48.01
C TYR A 416 16.80 1.01 -48.65
N ARG A 417 18.13 1.22 -48.74
CA ARG A 417 18.71 2.43 -49.33
C ARG A 417 18.86 2.35 -50.86
N GLU A 418 18.87 1.15 -51.44
CA GLU A 418 18.89 0.95 -52.90
C GLU A 418 17.48 0.92 -53.54
N LYS A 419 16.40 1.04 -52.76
CA LYS A 419 15.02 1.05 -53.25
C LYS A 419 14.29 2.39 -53.11
N LYS A 420 15.03 3.51 -53.05
CA LYS A 420 14.45 4.85 -53.10
C LYS A 420 15.08 5.71 -54.17
#